data_AF-A0A1G7ISX9-F1
#
_entry.id   AF-A0A1G7ISX9-F1
#
_cell.length_a   1.000
_cell.length_b   1.000
_cell.length_c   1.000
_cell.angle_alpha   90.00
_cell.angle_beta   90.00
_cell.angle_gamma   90.00
#
_symmetry.space_group_name_H-M   'P 1'
#
loop_
_entity.id
_entity.type
_entity.pdbx_description
1 polymer ?
#
loop_
_entity_poly.entity_id
_entity_poly.type
_entity_poly.pdbx_seq_one_letter_code
_entity_poly.pdbx_strand_id
1 'polypeptide(L)'
;ARAELVEAGVEVIDRDLVTWPAARLDDHGIDAAEHASCPGHAAYLGHSFGIGERQPVAVFVCRDVLALGHVDATRAPAGQGRRLSEDEKAARRVVVERNKQWRSATVVRREWLRAFAARKTAPVGAERFVLTCLLAGDHPLRQAMEAGWPLLRDLLGLTSGESDRFRHGAQVAVLLEMVAAASPKRALLLCAAAVLCAWEDRTGPHTWRHHGADTARYLGQMAEWGYELSEIESYAITGEEPAAAAEVSSGE
;
A
#
# COMPACT_ATOMS: atom_id res chain seq x y z
N ALA A 1 -41.88 -23.59 -5.93
CA ALA A 1 -40.97 -22.43 -6.12
C ALA A 1 -41.41 -21.16 -5.38
N ARG A 2 -42.38 -20.35 -5.86
CA ARG A 2 -42.75 -19.09 -5.15
C ARG A 2 -43.33 -19.33 -3.75
N ALA A 3 -44.26 -20.28 -3.64
CA ALA A 3 -44.90 -20.61 -2.36
C ALA A 3 -43.90 -21.16 -1.33
N GLU A 4 -42.97 -22.02 -1.76
CA GLU A 4 -41.88 -22.56 -0.92
C GLU A 4 -40.96 -21.45 -0.36
N LEU A 5 -40.61 -20.44 -1.16
CA LEU A 5 -39.80 -19.31 -0.69
C LEU A 5 -40.52 -18.47 0.36
N VAL A 6 -41.82 -18.21 0.15
CA VAL A 6 -42.65 -17.48 1.11
C VAL A 6 -42.82 -18.26 2.40
N GLU A 7 -43.00 -19.58 2.32
CA GLU A 7 -43.07 -20.48 3.48
C GLU A 7 -41.74 -20.51 4.26
N ALA A 8 -40.60 -20.41 3.57
CA ALA A 8 -39.28 -20.26 4.16
C ALA A 8 -39.00 -18.84 4.72
N GLY A 9 -39.98 -17.93 4.66
CA GLY A 9 -39.85 -16.56 5.17
C GLY A 9 -39.03 -15.63 4.28
N VAL A 10 -38.72 -16.03 3.04
CA VAL A 10 -37.96 -15.23 2.08
C VAL A 10 -38.90 -14.30 1.31
N GLU A 11 -38.59 -13.00 1.32
CA GLU A 11 -39.32 -12.03 0.51
C GLU A 11 -39.04 -12.26 -0.98
N VAL A 12 -40.10 -12.48 -1.76
CA VAL A 12 -39.99 -12.68 -3.21
C VAL A 12 -40.29 -11.37 -3.94
N ILE A 13 -39.26 -10.81 -4.58
CA ILE A 13 -39.32 -9.55 -5.34
C ILE A 13 -39.32 -9.79 -6.85
N ASP A 14 -39.72 -8.79 -7.63
CA ASP A 14 -39.59 -8.82 -9.08
C ASP A 14 -38.13 -8.62 -9.52
N ARG A 15 -37.72 -9.33 -10.58
CA ARG A 15 -36.37 -9.25 -11.12
C ARG A 15 -35.97 -7.82 -11.50
N ASP A 16 -36.92 -7.04 -11.99
CA ASP A 16 -36.68 -5.66 -12.44
C ASP A 16 -36.37 -4.69 -11.29
N LEU A 17 -36.61 -5.11 -10.04
CA LEU A 17 -36.22 -4.37 -8.83
C LEU A 17 -34.77 -4.67 -8.41
N VAL A 18 -34.10 -5.64 -9.04
CA VAL A 18 -32.68 -5.95 -8.78
C VAL A 18 -31.81 -4.98 -9.60
N THR A 19 -31.86 -3.72 -9.18
CA THR A 19 -31.02 -2.65 -9.71
C THR A 19 -30.20 -2.07 -8.58
N TRP A 20 -28.94 -1.73 -8.87
CA TRP A 20 -28.01 -1.17 -7.88
C TRP A 20 -28.67 -0.06 -7.03
N PRO A 21 -28.56 -0.09 -5.67
CA PRO A 21 -27.69 -0.97 -4.87
C PRO A 21 -28.30 -2.34 -4.50
N ALA A 22 -29.45 -2.73 -5.05
CA ALA A 22 -29.91 -4.12 -4.97
C ALA A 22 -29.09 -4.98 -5.94
N ALA A 23 -28.50 -6.07 -5.45
CA ALA A 23 -27.62 -6.92 -6.23
C ALA A 23 -27.74 -8.39 -5.84
N ARG A 24 -27.40 -9.29 -6.77
CA ARG A 24 -27.37 -10.72 -6.49
C ARG A 24 -26.24 -11.06 -5.54
N LEU A 25 -26.48 -12.03 -4.66
CA LEU A 25 -25.48 -12.44 -3.68
C LEU A 25 -24.27 -13.13 -4.33
N ASP A 26 -24.51 -13.90 -5.40
CA ASP A 26 -23.47 -14.65 -6.12
C ASP A 26 -22.52 -13.73 -6.90
N ASP A 27 -22.99 -12.60 -7.43
CA ASP A 27 -22.15 -11.57 -8.07
C ASP A 27 -21.07 -11.01 -7.11
N HIS A 28 -21.30 -11.14 -5.80
CA HIS A 28 -20.40 -10.66 -4.76
C HIS A 28 -19.80 -11.77 -3.90
N GLY A 29 -20.00 -13.04 -4.26
CA GLY A 29 -19.48 -14.20 -3.53
C GLY A 29 -20.07 -14.37 -2.12
N ILE A 30 -21.29 -13.89 -1.89
CA ILE A 30 -21.99 -13.98 -0.61
C ILE A 30 -22.83 -15.26 -0.61
N ASP A 31 -22.67 -16.09 0.42
CA ASP A 31 -23.50 -17.28 0.58
C ASP A 31 -24.93 -16.91 1.01
N ALA A 32 -25.92 -17.54 0.37
CA ALA A 32 -27.33 -17.22 0.60
C ALA A 32 -27.83 -17.68 1.98
N ALA A 33 -27.33 -18.82 2.47
CA ALA A 33 -27.73 -19.34 3.78
C ALA A 33 -27.14 -18.49 4.91
N GLU A 34 -25.88 -18.05 4.77
CA GLU A 34 -25.25 -17.10 5.71
C GLU A 34 -25.93 -15.73 5.69
N HIS A 35 -26.40 -15.28 4.52
CA HIS A 35 -27.10 -14.00 4.35
C HIS A 35 -28.57 -14.02 4.81
N ALA A 36 -29.14 -15.16 5.21
CA ALA A 36 -30.58 -15.29 5.52
C ALA A 36 -31.08 -14.35 6.63
N SER A 37 -30.20 -13.94 7.55
CA SER A 37 -30.52 -13.01 8.65
C SER A 37 -30.43 -11.53 8.28
N CYS A 38 -29.95 -11.21 7.09
CA CYS A 38 -29.79 -9.82 6.65
C CYS A 38 -31.16 -9.17 6.38
N PRO A 39 -31.44 -7.95 6.87
CA PRO A 39 -32.69 -7.24 6.57
C PRO A 39 -32.96 -7.04 5.08
N GLY A 40 -31.89 -7.04 4.27
CA GLY A 40 -31.97 -6.94 2.82
C GLY A 40 -32.18 -8.27 2.10
N HIS A 41 -32.24 -9.40 2.79
CA HIS A 41 -32.37 -10.72 2.16
C HIS A 41 -33.70 -10.86 1.42
N ALA A 42 -33.61 -11.14 0.12
CA ALA A 42 -34.77 -11.38 -0.75
C ALA A 42 -34.38 -12.35 -1.87
N ALA A 43 -35.37 -12.82 -2.63
CA ALA A 43 -35.14 -13.63 -3.81
C ALA A 43 -36.07 -13.24 -4.96
N TYR A 44 -35.67 -13.51 -6.19
CA TYR A 44 -36.57 -13.52 -7.35
C TYR A 44 -36.53 -14.89 -8.04
N LEU A 45 -37.57 -15.20 -8.80
CA LEU A 45 -37.60 -16.43 -9.59
C LEU A 45 -36.88 -16.23 -10.93
N GLY A 46 -35.69 -16.81 -11.03
CA GLY A 46 -34.96 -16.97 -12.28
C GLY A 46 -35.29 -18.29 -12.97
N HIS A 47 -34.52 -18.60 -14.01
CA HIS A 47 -34.58 -19.88 -14.69
C HIS A 47 -33.18 -20.50 -14.68
N SER A 48 -33.11 -21.83 -14.63
CA SER A 48 -31.85 -22.56 -14.79
C SER A 48 -31.20 -22.24 -16.14
N PHE A 49 -29.88 -22.12 -16.15
CA PHE A 49 -29.08 -22.00 -17.36
C PHE A 49 -28.46 -23.38 -17.68
N GLY A 50 -28.72 -23.94 -18.87
CA GLY A 50 -28.22 -25.26 -19.27
C GLY A 50 -28.90 -25.84 -20.53
N ILE A 51 -28.45 -27.02 -20.97
CA ILE A 51 -29.08 -27.78 -22.07
C ILE A 51 -30.23 -28.62 -21.49
N GLY A 52 -31.47 -28.23 -21.78
CA GLY A 52 -32.68 -28.90 -21.27
C GLY A 52 -33.86 -27.95 -21.09
N GLU A 53 -34.92 -28.43 -20.43
CA GLU A 53 -36.08 -27.60 -20.06
C GLU A 53 -35.69 -26.55 -19.00
N ARG A 54 -36.14 -25.31 -19.19
CA ARG A 54 -35.93 -24.22 -18.24
C ARG A 54 -36.75 -24.47 -16.97
N GLN A 55 -36.07 -24.75 -15.87
CA GLN A 55 -36.70 -24.92 -14.57
C GLN A 55 -36.62 -23.61 -13.77
N PRO A 56 -37.66 -23.24 -13.01
CA PRO A 56 -37.61 -22.06 -12.15
C PRO A 56 -36.63 -22.29 -11.00
N VAL A 57 -35.70 -21.34 -10.79
CA VAL A 57 -34.70 -21.39 -9.72
C VAL A 57 -34.76 -20.11 -8.91
N ALA A 58 -34.65 -20.23 -7.58
CA ALA A 58 -34.54 -19.08 -6.70
C ALA A 58 -33.16 -18.41 -6.87
N VAL A 59 -33.16 -17.11 -7.13
CA VAL A 59 -31.95 -16.29 -7.11
C VAL A 59 -32.01 -15.39 -5.90
N PHE A 60 -31.05 -15.52 -4.99
CA PHE A 60 -30.97 -14.69 -3.80
C PHE A 60 -30.24 -13.38 -4.07
N VAL A 61 -30.75 -12.31 -3.46
CA VAL A 61 -30.27 -10.95 -3.58
C VAL A 61 -30.18 -10.29 -2.20
N CYS A 62 -29.39 -9.24 -2.13
CA CYS A 62 -29.52 -8.24 -1.07
C CYS A 62 -30.14 -6.98 -1.68
N ARG A 63 -31.18 -6.46 -1.03
CA ARG A 63 -31.90 -5.25 -1.47
C ARG A 63 -31.06 -3.97 -1.37
N ASP A 64 -30.01 -3.96 -0.56
CA ASP A 64 -29.04 -2.86 -0.51
C ASP A 64 -27.67 -3.35 -0.04
N VAL A 65 -26.83 -3.81 -0.96
CA VAL A 65 -25.49 -4.32 -0.62
C VAL A 65 -24.57 -3.24 -0.05
N LEU A 66 -24.85 -1.96 -0.32
CA LEU A 66 -24.03 -0.83 0.15
C LEU A 66 -24.38 -0.43 1.58
N ALA A 67 -25.66 -0.18 1.86
CA ALA A 67 -26.10 0.27 3.18
C ALA A 67 -25.90 -0.82 4.24
N LEU A 68 -26.02 -2.09 3.83
CA LEU A 68 -25.84 -3.25 4.71
C LEU A 68 -24.40 -3.75 4.78
N GLY A 69 -23.47 -3.06 4.10
CA GLY A 69 -22.02 -3.27 4.25
C GLY A 69 -21.46 -4.52 3.55
N HIS A 70 -22.22 -5.12 2.64
CA HIS A 70 -21.77 -6.29 1.88
C HIS A 70 -20.79 -5.95 0.76
N VAL A 71 -20.87 -4.72 0.24
CA VAL A 71 -19.96 -4.21 -0.79
C VAL A 71 -19.38 -2.87 -0.36
N ASP A 72 -18.06 -2.74 -0.48
CA ASP A 72 -17.36 -1.48 -0.21
C ASP A 72 -17.81 -0.40 -1.22
N ALA A 73 -17.98 0.84 -0.77
CA ALA A 73 -18.36 1.96 -1.62
C ALA A 73 -17.38 2.20 -2.79
N THR A 74 -16.13 1.73 -2.67
CA THR A 74 -15.11 1.77 -3.74
C THR A 74 -15.35 0.75 -4.85
N ARG A 75 -16.13 -0.30 -4.59
CA ARG A 75 -16.56 -1.31 -5.57
C ARG A 75 -17.91 -0.96 -6.23
N ALA A 76 -18.53 0.13 -5.81
CA ALA A 76 -19.75 0.63 -6.44
C ALA A 76 -19.49 1.12 -7.87
N PRO A 77 -20.49 1.01 -8.77
CA PRO A 77 -20.44 1.70 -10.05
C PRO A 77 -20.18 3.21 -9.87
N ALA A 78 -19.49 3.81 -10.84
CA ALA A 78 -19.11 5.22 -10.78
C ALA A 78 -20.35 6.11 -10.54
N GLY A 79 -20.29 6.96 -9.51
CA GLY A 79 -21.39 7.85 -9.11
C GLY A 79 -22.51 7.19 -8.29
N GLN A 80 -22.45 5.88 -8.05
CA GLN A 80 -23.46 5.12 -7.32
C GLN A 80 -22.96 4.57 -5.96
N GLY A 81 -21.78 5.01 -5.51
CA GLY A 81 -21.28 4.71 -4.16
C GLY A 81 -22.06 5.43 -3.07
N ARG A 82 -21.91 4.97 -1.83
CA ARG A 82 -22.53 5.66 -0.67
C ARG A 82 -22.05 7.11 -0.60
N ARG A 83 -22.96 8.02 -0.26
CA ARG A 83 -22.58 9.41 0.03
C ARG A 83 -21.77 9.41 1.32
N LEU A 84 -20.50 9.83 1.23
CA LEU A 84 -19.66 10.03 2.41
C LEU A 84 -20.21 11.19 3.25
N SER A 85 -20.15 11.06 4.57
CA SER A 85 -20.39 12.19 5.48
C SER A 85 -19.35 13.29 5.28
N GLU A 86 -19.61 14.50 5.78
CA GLU A 86 -18.61 15.58 5.72
C GLU A 86 -17.34 15.24 6.51
N ASP A 87 -17.48 14.52 7.62
CA ASP A 87 -16.35 14.05 8.44
C ASP A 87 -15.50 13.02 7.68
N GLU A 88 -16.13 12.08 6.98
CA GLU A 88 -15.41 11.09 6.15
C GLU A 88 -14.69 11.76 4.98
N LYS A 89 -15.31 12.78 4.36
CA LYS A 89 -14.65 13.59 3.33
C LYS A 89 -13.47 14.36 3.90
N ALA A 90 -13.60 14.93 5.10
CA ALA A 90 -12.51 15.64 5.77
C ALA A 90 -11.33 14.70 6.08
N ALA A 91 -11.60 13.54 6.67
CA ALA A 91 -10.58 12.52 6.93
C ALA A 91 -9.89 12.06 5.64
N ARG A 92 -10.65 11.87 4.55
CA ARG A 92 -10.10 11.51 3.24
C ARG A 92 -9.20 12.62 2.68
N ARG A 93 -9.57 13.90 2.83
CA ARG A 93 -8.74 15.03 2.38
C ARG A 93 -7.38 15.04 3.09
N VAL A 94 -7.36 14.83 4.41
CA VAL A 94 -6.10 14.73 5.19
C VAL A 94 -5.23 13.59 4.68
N VAL A 95 -5.82 12.42 4.47
CA VAL A 95 -5.11 11.25 3.92
C VAL A 95 -4.51 11.53 2.54
N VAL A 96 -5.26 12.18 1.66
CA VAL A 96 -4.79 12.53 0.31
C VAL A 96 -3.62 13.50 0.39
N GLU A 97 -3.69 14.52 1.24
CA GLU A 97 -2.62 15.50 1.38
C GLU A 97 -1.36 14.87 1.98
N ARG A 98 -1.47 14.08 3.05
CA ARG A 98 -0.31 13.35 3.62
C ARG A 98 0.32 12.38 2.61
N ASN A 99 -0.50 11.69 1.81
CA ASN A 99 0.01 10.84 0.75
C ASN A 99 0.76 11.65 -0.33
N LYS A 100 0.32 12.88 -0.62
CA LYS A 100 1.01 13.79 -1.54
C LYS A 100 2.34 14.26 -0.95
N GLN A 101 2.35 14.70 0.31
CA GLN A 101 3.57 15.07 1.03
C GLN A 101 4.59 13.92 1.04
N TRP A 102 4.15 12.68 1.30
CA TRP A 102 5.04 11.52 1.27
C TRP A 102 5.67 11.29 -0.10
N ARG A 103 4.88 11.41 -1.19
CA ARG A 103 5.40 11.26 -2.56
C ARG A 103 6.43 12.34 -2.88
N SER A 104 6.20 13.57 -2.46
CA SER A 104 7.17 14.66 -2.59
C SER A 104 8.46 14.35 -1.82
N ALA A 105 8.34 13.93 -0.56
CA ALA A 105 9.48 13.55 0.27
C ALA A 105 10.27 12.36 -0.32
N THR A 106 9.59 11.37 -0.93
CA THR A 106 10.24 10.26 -1.64
C THR A 106 11.19 10.74 -2.75
N VAL A 107 10.82 11.78 -3.50
CA VAL A 107 11.71 12.34 -4.54
C VAL A 107 12.98 12.88 -3.91
N VAL A 108 12.84 13.66 -2.84
CA VAL A 108 13.97 14.26 -2.10
C VAL A 108 14.85 13.19 -1.46
N ARG A 109 14.27 12.17 -0.81
CA ARG A 109 15.03 11.03 -0.23
C ARG A 109 15.85 10.31 -1.28
N ARG A 110 15.27 10.01 -2.45
CA ARG A 110 15.96 9.29 -3.52
C ARG A 110 17.07 10.13 -4.14
N GLU A 111 16.88 11.44 -4.26
CA GLU A 111 17.93 12.36 -4.69
C GLU A 111 19.08 12.41 -3.66
N TRP A 112 18.76 12.52 -2.38
CA TRP A 112 19.75 12.46 -1.31
C TRP A 112 20.51 11.13 -1.31
N LEU A 113 19.82 9.99 -1.48
CA LEU A 113 20.44 8.67 -1.54
C LEU A 113 21.37 8.54 -2.75
N ARG A 114 21.01 9.12 -3.90
CA ARG A 114 21.89 9.21 -5.07
C ARG A 114 23.17 9.97 -4.73
N ALA A 115 23.04 11.14 -4.13
CA ALA A 115 24.18 11.95 -3.70
C ALA A 115 25.03 11.23 -2.63
N PHE A 116 24.39 10.54 -1.69
CA PHE A 116 25.05 9.74 -0.67
C PHE A 116 25.86 8.58 -1.27
N ALA A 117 25.25 7.82 -2.18
CA ALA A 117 25.89 6.69 -2.86
C ALA A 117 27.08 7.12 -3.73
N ALA A 118 27.13 8.38 -4.17
CA ALA A 118 28.22 8.96 -4.95
C ALA A 118 29.42 9.47 -4.11
N ARG A 119 29.32 9.50 -2.77
CA ARG A 119 30.42 9.93 -1.89
C ARG A 119 31.63 8.97 -2.00
N LYS A 120 32.77 9.37 -1.42
CA LYS A 120 33.99 8.53 -1.37
C LYS A 120 34.04 7.62 -0.15
N THR A 121 33.45 8.06 0.97
CA THR A 121 33.54 7.40 2.27
C THR A 121 32.20 7.47 2.99
N ALA A 122 31.90 6.44 3.79
CA ALA A 122 30.73 6.43 4.65
C ALA A 122 30.91 7.41 5.84
N PRO A 123 29.81 7.95 6.40
CA PRO A 123 29.86 8.62 7.69
C PRO A 123 30.35 7.69 8.81
N VAL A 124 30.83 8.29 9.90
CA VAL A 124 31.26 7.54 11.10
C VAL A 124 30.08 6.71 11.63
N GLY A 125 30.33 5.46 12.01
CA GLY A 125 29.32 4.56 12.56
C GLY A 125 28.53 3.76 11.52
N ALA A 126 28.82 3.91 10.23
CA ALA A 126 28.18 3.15 9.16
C ALA A 126 28.32 1.64 9.34
N GLU A 127 29.48 1.16 9.80
CA GLU A 127 29.71 -0.26 10.12
C GLU A 127 28.74 -0.80 11.17
N ARG A 128 28.45 -0.01 12.22
CA ARG A 128 27.53 -0.39 13.28
C ARG A 128 26.09 -0.39 12.78
N PHE A 129 25.70 0.59 11.97
CA PHE A 129 24.37 0.62 11.36
C PHE A 129 24.14 -0.60 10.46
N VAL A 130 25.08 -0.88 9.56
CA VAL A 130 25.00 -2.04 8.65
C VAL A 130 24.88 -3.34 9.43
N LEU A 131 25.74 -3.55 10.44
CA LEU A 131 25.68 -4.74 11.29
C LEU A 131 24.34 -4.84 12.03
N THR A 132 23.80 -3.72 12.51
CA THR A 132 22.50 -3.69 13.19
C THR A 132 21.38 -4.17 12.27
N CYS A 133 21.30 -3.68 11.03
CA CYS A 133 20.30 -4.11 10.05
C CYS A 133 20.44 -5.58 9.66
N LEU A 134 21.67 -6.07 9.53
CA LEU A 134 21.94 -7.48 9.24
C LEU A 134 21.48 -8.39 10.40
N LEU A 135 21.81 -8.04 11.63
CA LEU A 135 21.44 -8.84 12.82
C LEU A 135 19.95 -8.76 13.15
N ALA A 136 19.29 -7.64 12.85
CA ALA A 136 17.85 -7.51 12.99
C ALA A 136 17.08 -8.41 12.01
N GLY A 137 17.73 -8.90 10.94
CA GLY A 137 17.10 -9.77 9.95
C GLY A 137 16.01 -9.04 9.17
N ASP A 138 16.29 -7.81 8.76
CA ASP A 138 15.32 -6.93 8.12
C ASP A 138 14.75 -7.56 6.84
N HIS A 139 13.43 -7.74 6.78
CA HIS A 139 12.75 -8.31 5.60
C HIS A 139 13.02 -7.53 4.30
N PRO A 140 13.05 -6.17 4.30
CA PRO A 140 13.45 -5.39 3.12
C PRO A 140 14.81 -5.76 2.56
N LEU A 141 15.78 -6.09 3.42
CA LEU A 141 17.12 -6.45 3.00
C LEU A 141 17.13 -7.78 2.24
N ARG A 142 16.41 -8.80 2.73
CA ARG A 142 16.24 -10.08 2.03
C ARG A 142 15.59 -9.88 0.66
N GLN A 143 14.51 -9.10 0.60
CA GLN A 143 13.84 -8.81 -0.67
C GLN A 143 14.74 -8.08 -1.67
N ALA A 144 15.57 -7.14 -1.21
CA ALA A 144 16.52 -6.46 -2.06
C ALA A 144 17.57 -7.42 -2.63
N MET A 145 18.04 -8.39 -1.84
CA MET A 145 18.95 -9.43 -2.30
C MET A 145 18.32 -10.33 -3.37
N GLU A 146 17.07 -10.75 -3.16
CA GLU A 146 16.29 -11.55 -4.12
C GLU A 146 16.01 -10.78 -5.42
N ALA A 147 15.71 -9.48 -5.32
CA ALA A 147 15.43 -8.62 -6.47
C ALA A 147 16.69 -8.08 -7.18
N GLY A 148 17.89 -8.40 -6.67
CA GLY A 148 19.15 -7.92 -7.24
C GLY A 148 19.33 -6.40 -7.11
N TRP A 149 18.92 -5.81 -5.99
CA TRP A 149 19.19 -4.40 -5.62
C TRP A 149 18.74 -3.36 -6.67
N PRO A 150 17.46 -3.33 -7.10
CA PRO A 150 17.00 -2.49 -8.20
C PRO A 150 17.22 -0.99 -7.94
N LEU A 151 16.85 -0.48 -6.76
CA LEU A 151 17.03 0.93 -6.44
C LEU A 151 18.51 1.33 -6.37
N LEU A 152 19.36 0.52 -5.74
CA LEU A 152 20.80 0.81 -5.67
C LEU A 152 21.41 0.91 -7.08
N ARG A 153 21.05 0.00 -7.98
CA ARG A 153 21.49 0.03 -9.38
C ARG A 153 21.03 1.31 -10.09
N ASP A 154 19.75 1.66 -9.96
CA ASP A 154 19.20 2.88 -10.54
C ASP A 154 19.94 4.13 -10.04
N LEU A 155 20.14 4.25 -8.72
CA LEU A 155 20.83 5.39 -8.13
C LEU A 155 22.31 5.49 -8.54
N LEU A 156 22.96 4.36 -8.82
CA LEU A 156 24.34 4.31 -9.34
C LEU A 156 24.42 4.45 -10.87
N GLY A 157 23.30 4.64 -11.58
CA GLY A 157 23.26 4.73 -13.04
C GLY A 157 23.54 3.39 -13.74
N LEU A 158 23.39 2.27 -13.03
CA LEU A 158 23.60 0.92 -13.54
C LEU A 158 22.30 0.41 -14.16
N THR A 159 21.90 1.00 -15.28
CA THR A 159 20.70 0.58 -16.01
C THR A 159 20.89 -0.82 -16.55
N SER A 160 19.97 -1.73 -16.22
CA SER A 160 19.92 -3.04 -16.84
C SER A 160 19.25 -2.96 -18.20
N GLY A 161 19.80 -3.63 -19.21
CA GLY A 161 19.12 -3.74 -20.51
C GLY A 161 17.81 -4.53 -20.38
N GLU A 162 16.89 -4.39 -21.32
CA GLU A 162 15.63 -5.17 -21.35
C GLU A 162 15.87 -6.69 -21.29
N SER A 163 17.01 -7.16 -21.78
CA SER A 163 17.40 -8.58 -21.77
C SER A 163 17.93 -9.07 -20.41
N ASP A 164 18.27 -8.16 -19.49
CA ASP A 164 18.85 -8.49 -18.18
C ASP A 164 17.80 -8.62 -17.07
N ARG A 165 16.56 -8.21 -17.34
CA ARG A 165 15.42 -8.30 -16.40
C ARG A 165 15.19 -9.70 -15.81
N PHE A 166 15.56 -10.76 -16.52
CA PHE A 166 15.43 -12.15 -16.09
C PHE A 166 16.76 -12.83 -15.73
N ARG A 167 17.90 -12.12 -15.81
CA ARG A 167 19.22 -12.64 -15.45
C ARG A 167 19.68 -12.02 -14.14
N HIS A 168 19.17 -12.54 -13.01
CA HIS A 168 19.58 -12.09 -11.67
C HIS A 168 21.11 -12.04 -11.51
N GLY A 169 21.82 -13.07 -11.97
CA GLY A 169 23.29 -13.09 -11.95
C GLY A 169 23.95 -11.93 -12.70
N ALA A 170 23.41 -11.53 -13.87
CA ALA A 170 23.94 -10.40 -14.63
C ALA A 170 23.64 -9.05 -13.92
N GLN A 171 22.48 -8.93 -13.28
CA GLN A 171 22.11 -7.74 -12.51
C GLN A 171 23.03 -7.52 -11.31
N VAL A 172 23.42 -8.60 -10.63
CA VAL A 172 24.31 -8.53 -9.46
C VAL A 172 25.78 -8.40 -9.88
N ALA A 173 26.19 -8.98 -11.01
CA ALA A 173 27.59 -8.95 -11.48
C ALA A 173 28.16 -7.53 -11.58
N VAL A 174 27.40 -6.57 -12.12
CA VAL A 174 27.86 -5.17 -12.24
C VAL A 174 28.13 -4.51 -10.87
N LEU A 175 27.35 -4.86 -9.85
CA LEU A 175 27.60 -4.39 -8.48
C LEU A 175 28.84 -5.05 -7.89
N LEU A 176 29.04 -6.34 -8.14
CA LEU A 176 30.21 -7.08 -7.67
C LEU A 176 31.50 -6.54 -8.29
N GLU A 177 31.51 -6.23 -9.59
CA GLU A 177 32.64 -5.59 -10.27
C GLU A 177 32.95 -4.22 -9.68
N MET A 178 31.91 -3.40 -9.43
CA MET A 178 32.08 -2.09 -8.80
C MET A 178 32.68 -2.20 -7.39
N VAL A 179 32.24 -3.17 -6.60
CA VAL A 179 32.79 -3.43 -5.26
C VAL A 179 34.23 -3.94 -5.33
N ALA A 180 34.55 -4.84 -6.27
CA ALA A 180 35.90 -5.35 -6.46
C ALA A 180 36.90 -4.25 -6.85
N ALA A 181 36.46 -3.25 -7.61
CA ALA A 181 37.28 -2.09 -7.97
C ALA A 181 37.33 -0.99 -6.88
N ALA A 182 36.49 -1.07 -5.84
CA ALA A 182 36.37 -0.05 -4.83
C ALA A 182 37.46 -0.14 -3.74
N SER A 183 37.94 1.00 -3.26
CA SER A 183 38.72 1.04 -2.02
C SER A 183 37.88 0.53 -0.83
N PRO A 184 38.50 0.03 0.27
CA PRO A 184 37.75 -0.45 1.44
C PRO A 184 36.75 0.58 2.00
N LYS A 185 37.13 1.87 2.04
CA LYS A 185 36.24 2.95 2.51
C LYS A 185 35.04 3.17 1.57
N ARG A 186 35.26 3.02 0.27
CA ARG A 186 34.20 3.13 -0.75
C ARG A 186 33.26 1.93 -0.71
N ALA A 187 33.80 0.72 -0.48
CA ALA A 187 33.01 -0.49 -0.32
C ALA A 187 32.07 -0.42 0.90
N LEU A 188 32.55 0.10 2.05
CA LEU A 188 31.69 0.34 3.22
C LEU A 188 30.56 1.34 2.90
N LEU A 189 30.84 2.40 2.16
CA LEU A 189 29.81 3.34 1.73
C LEU A 189 28.77 2.69 0.82
N LEU A 190 29.20 1.87 -0.15
CA LEU A 190 28.28 1.13 -1.01
C LEU A 190 27.40 0.16 -0.20
N CYS A 191 27.97 -0.49 0.82
CA CYS A 191 27.22 -1.36 1.71
C CYS A 191 26.16 -0.59 2.51
N ALA A 192 26.53 0.55 3.10
CA ALA A 192 25.58 1.41 3.80
C ALA A 192 24.47 1.94 2.87
N ALA A 193 24.83 2.37 1.66
CA ALA A 193 23.87 2.81 0.65
C ALA A 193 22.92 1.68 0.23
N ALA A 194 23.42 0.45 0.09
CA ALA A 194 22.61 -0.72 -0.25
C ALA A 194 21.54 -1.00 0.81
N VAL A 195 21.91 -0.96 2.10
CA VAL A 195 20.98 -1.14 3.22
C VAL A 195 19.90 -0.05 3.21
N LEU A 196 20.27 1.22 3.04
CA LEU A 196 19.31 2.31 2.95
C LEU A 196 18.38 2.18 1.72
N CYS A 197 18.90 1.75 0.57
CA CYS A 197 18.10 1.54 -0.64
C CYS A 197 17.10 0.39 -0.46
N ALA A 198 17.48 -0.68 0.25
CA ALA A 198 16.57 -1.79 0.55
C ALA A 198 15.35 -1.30 1.35
N TRP A 199 15.56 -0.41 2.31
CA TRP A 199 14.49 0.23 3.07
C TRP A 199 13.64 1.17 2.22
N GLU A 200 14.26 2.09 1.50
CA GLU A 200 13.55 3.08 0.67
C GLU A 200 12.60 2.43 -0.33
N ASP A 201 13.01 1.32 -0.96
CA ASP A 201 12.20 0.59 -1.96
C ASP A 201 10.95 -0.06 -1.36
N ARG A 202 10.90 -0.19 -0.03
CA ARG A 202 9.75 -0.74 0.72
C ARG A 202 8.90 0.31 1.41
N THR A 203 9.30 1.59 1.33
CA THR A 203 8.48 2.69 1.83
C THR A 203 7.53 3.22 0.77
N GLY A 204 6.40 3.78 1.20
CA GLY A 204 5.42 4.38 0.31
C GLY A 204 4.39 5.21 1.08
N PRO A 205 3.38 5.78 0.41
CA PRO A 205 2.40 6.66 1.07
C PRO A 205 1.60 6.01 2.21
N HIS A 206 1.67 4.70 2.38
CA HIS A 206 1.09 3.99 3.52
C HIS A 206 1.98 4.06 4.77
N THR A 207 3.30 4.20 4.60
CA THR A 207 4.31 4.14 5.67
C THR A 207 4.08 5.16 6.77
N TRP A 208 3.66 6.40 6.45
CA TRP A 208 3.48 7.44 7.46
C TRP A 208 2.45 7.10 8.55
N ARG A 209 1.53 6.17 8.28
CA ARG A 209 0.51 5.71 9.25
C ARG A 209 1.03 4.69 10.24
N HIS A 210 2.23 4.15 10.02
CA HIS A 210 2.80 3.05 10.79
C HIS A 210 4.08 3.51 11.47
N HIS A 211 3.96 3.87 12.74
CA HIS A 211 5.07 4.34 13.59
C HIS A 211 5.92 3.15 14.09
N GLY A 212 6.52 2.44 13.15
CA GLY A 212 7.35 1.26 13.42
C GLY A 212 8.80 1.62 13.71
N ALA A 213 9.45 0.83 14.57
CA ALA A 213 10.88 0.95 14.87
C ALA A 213 11.77 0.89 13.60
N ASP A 214 11.29 0.19 12.57
CA ASP A 214 11.92 0.05 11.27
C ASP A 214 12.01 1.36 10.50
N THR A 215 10.90 2.09 10.37
CA THR A 215 10.86 3.40 9.72
C THR A 215 11.67 4.42 10.51
N ALA A 216 11.61 4.38 11.84
CA ALA A 216 12.42 5.21 12.72
C ALA A 216 13.93 4.95 12.54
N ARG A 217 14.35 3.68 12.45
CA ARG A 217 15.75 3.31 12.22
C ARG A 217 16.24 3.79 10.86
N TYR A 218 15.43 3.62 9.80
CA TYR A 218 15.79 4.04 8.46
C TYR A 218 15.89 5.57 8.32
N LEU A 219 14.78 6.29 8.57
CA LEU A 219 14.73 7.74 8.42
C LEU A 219 15.59 8.46 9.47
N GLY A 220 15.63 7.93 10.70
CA GLY A 220 16.51 8.45 11.75
C GLY A 220 17.98 8.33 11.39
N GLN A 221 18.42 7.21 10.79
CA GLN A 221 19.80 7.08 10.35
C GLN A 221 20.14 8.05 9.22
N MET A 222 19.22 8.23 8.26
CA MET A 222 19.40 9.25 7.21
C MET A 222 19.56 10.64 7.82
N ALA A 223 18.75 10.98 8.82
CA ALA A 223 18.81 12.26 9.51
C ALA A 223 20.16 12.47 10.21
N GLU A 224 20.66 11.47 10.95
CA GLU A 224 21.99 11.51 11.56
C GLU A 224 23.11 11.71 10.54
N TRP A 225 22.92 11.26 9.29
CA TRP A 225 23.88 11.42 8.19
C TRP A 225 23.66 12.69 7.34
N GLY A 226 22.80 13.59 7.80
CA GLY A 226 22.56 14.91 7.21
C GLY A 226 21.45 14.95 6.15
N TYR A 227 20.44 14.09 6.27
CA TYR A 227 19.17 14.27 5.57
C TYR A 227 18.22 15.11 6.43
N GLU A 228 17.56 16.11 5.85
CA GLU A 228 16.56 16.89 6.58
C GLU A 228 15.18 16.24 6.41
N LEU A 229 14.59 15.80 7.53
CA LEU A 229 13.25 15.21 7.52
C LEU A 229 12.19 16.28 7.28
N SER A 230 11.29 16.03 6.33
CA SER A 230 10.06 16.79 6.19
C SER A 230 9.10 16.55 7.36
N GLU A 231 8.05 17.37 7.46
CA GLU A 231 7.02 17.23 8.51
C GLU A 231 6.38 15.82 8.50
N ILE A 232 6.04 15.29 7.32
CA ILE A 232 5.41 13.97 7.22
C ILE A 232 6.35 12.82 7.59
N GLU A 233 7.65 13.00 7.35
CA GLU A 233 8.67 12.02 7.74
C GLU A 233 8.95 12.06 9.23
N SER A 234 8.98 13.27 9.81
CA SER A 234 9.06 13.48 11.26
C SER A 234 7.85 12.88 11.97
N TYR A 235 6.65 13.10 11.42
CA TYR A 235 5.42 12.45 11.88
C TYR A 235 5.52 10.91 11.79
N ALA A 236 6.05 10.37 10.69
CA ALA A 236 6.16 8.93 10.52
C ALA A 236 7.05 8.27 11.58
N ILE A 237 8.10 8.94 12.04
CA ILE A 237 9.01 8.38 13.06
C ILE A 237 8.58 8.66 14.50
N THR A 238 7.88 9.77 14.77
CA THR A 238 7.50 10.18 16.14
C THR A 238 6.06 9.85 16.49
N GLY A 239 5.15 9.85 15.52
CA GLY A 239 3.70 9.84 15.74
C GLY A 239 3.15 11.16 16.26
N GLU A 240 4.00 12.17 16.43
CA GLU A 240 3.61 13.49 16.92
C GLU A 240 3.24 14.37 15.72
N GLU A 241 2.04 14.95 15.76
CA GLU A 241 1.66 15.98 14.80
C GLU A 241 2.66 17.14 14.89
N PRO A 242 3.07 17.73 13.75
CA PRO A 242 3.90 18.92 13.78
C PRO A 242 3.19 19.97 14.64
N ALA A 243 3.92 20.54 15.61
CA ALA A 243 3.38 21.58 16.46
C ALA A 243 2.76 22.64 15.54
N ALA A 244 1.44 22.88 15.67
CA ALA A 244 0.77 23.93 14.93
C ALA A 244 1.61 25.19 15.15
N ALA A 245 2.14 25.75 14.06
CA ALA A 245 2.96 26.95 14.11
C ALA A 245 2.22 27.94 15.01
N ALA A 246 2.79 28.20 16.20
CA ALA A 246 2.15 29.00 17.22
C ALA A 246 1.64 30.26 16.53
N GLU A 247 0.31 30.42 16.52
CA GLU A 247 -0.33 31.60 15.96
C GLU A 247 0.43 32.79 16.52
N VAL A 248 1.08 33.53 15.62
CA VAL A 248 1.79 34.76 15.97
C VAL A 248 0.71 35.68 16.50
N SER A 249 0.57 35.68 17.81
CA SER A 249 -0.15 36.69 18.58
C SER A 249 0.43 38.02 18.16
N SER A 250 -0.23 38.64 17.18
CA SER A 250 -0.04 40.02 16.81
C SER A 250 -0.58 40.83 17.98
N GLY A 251 0.29 41.09 18.94
CA GLY A 251 0.07 42.12 19.92
C GLY A 251 0.20 43.47 19.21
N GLU A 252 -0.93 44.16 19.08
CA GLU A 252 -1.04 45.61 19.08
C GLU A 252 -2.15 46.02 20.05
#